data_AF-A0A7L1N2B8-F1
#
_entry.id   AF-A0A7L1N2B8-F1
#
_cell.length_a   1.000
_cell.length_b   1.000
_cell.length_c   1.000
_cell.angle_alpha   90.00
_cell.angle_beta   90.00
_cell.angle_gamma   90.00
#
_symmetry.space_group_name_H-M   'P 1'
#
loop_
_entity.id
_entity.type
_entity.pdbx_description
1 polymer ?
#
loop_
_entity_poly.entity_id
_entity_poly.type
_entity_poly.pdbx_seq_one_letter_code
_entity_poly.pdbx_strand_id
1 'polypeptide(L)'
;QGGCVEVASGSEAVLGAPFRLLCIACKRRSETPAQAESDWFFRHEGAPHFEKILHYSSEEDQWVAPGPFKDVLWWNGSRGTRDLQ
;
A
#
# COMPACT_ATOMS: atom_id res chain seq x y z
N GLN A 1 1.40 -10.80 21.66
CA GLN A 1 1.19 -9.33 21.67
C GLN A 1 2.29 -8.74 20.80
N GLY A 2 1.93 -8.21 19.64
CA GLY A 2 2.85 -7.42 18.81
C GLY A 2 2.26 -6.01 18.70
N GLY A 3 3.10 -4.98 18.84
CA GLY A 3 2.72 -3.60 18.57
C GLY A 3 2.94 -3.28 17.08
N CYS A 4 2.14 -2.37 16.54
CA CYS A 4 2.40 -1.76 15.23
C CYS A 4 3.48 -0.69 15.38
N VAL A 5 4.41 -0.61 14.43
CA VAL A 5 5.48 0.40 14.40
C VAL A 5 5.59 0.98 13.00
N GLU A 6 5.44 2.29 12.88
CA GLU A 6 5.59 3.00 11.61
C GLU A 6 7.08 3.16 11.27
N VAL A 7 7.45 2.73 10.07
CA VAL A 7 8.82 2.82 9.55
C VAL A 7 8.78 3.47 8.18
N ALA A 8 9.70 4.41 7.94
CA ALA A 8 9.80 5.08 6.65
C ALA A 8 10.19 4.09 5.54
N SER A 9 9.60 4.29 4.36
CA SER A 9 10.01 3.56 3.15
C SER A 9 11.41 3.99 2.71
N GLY A 10 12.16 3.06 2.12
CA GLY A 10 13.34 3.43 1.32
C GLY A 10 12.92 4.30 0.12
N SER A 11 13.89 5.05 -0.41
CA SER A 11 13.69 5.97 -1.56
C SER A 11 14.55 5.65 -2.78
N GLU A 12 15.53 4.75 -2.64
CA GLU A 12 16.47 4.40 -3.71
C GLU A 12 16.15 3.00 -4.25
N ALA A 13 15.79 2.93 -5.53
CA ALA A 13 15.51 1.68 -6.22
C ALA A 13 16.60 1.38 -7.26
N VAL A 14 16.90 0.09 -7.44
CA VAL A 14 17.87 -0.38 -8.45
C VAL A 14 17.11 -0.81 -9.70
N LEU A 15 17.51 -0.29 -10.86
CA LEU A 15 16.88 -0.62 -12.14
C LEU A 15 16.90 -2.15 -12.38
N GLY A 16 15.73 -2.70 -12.70
CA GLY A 16 15.55 -4.13 -12.98
C GLY A 16 15.42 -5.02 -11.73
N ALA A 17 15.61 -4.48 -10.52
CA ALA A 17 15.39 -5.21 -9.27
C ALA A 17 14.00 -4.89 -8.68
N PRO A 18 13.33 -5.85 -8.01
CA PRO A 18 12.12 -5.56 -7.26
C PRO A 18 12.39 -4.54 -6.15
N PHE A 19 11.47 -3.59 -5.98
CA PHE A 19 11.51 -2.60 -4.92
C PHE A 19 10.20 -2.59 -4.14
N ARG A 20 10.27 -2.46 -2.81
CA ARG A 20 9.10 -2.44 -1.94
C ARG A 20 8.92 -1.06 -1.34
N LEU A 21 7.78 -0.45 -1.62
CA LEU A 21 7.31 0.74 -0.92
C LEU A 21 6.61 0.33 0.38
N LEU A 22 6.97 0.99 1.48
CA LEU A 22 6.31 0.79 2.77
C LEU A 22 5.34 1.93 3.05
N CYS A 23 4.11 1.58 3.43
CA CYS A 23 3.14 2.49 4.02
C CYS A 23 2.53 1.75 5.22
N ILE A 24 2.93 2.15 6.42
CA ILE A 24 2.48 1.56 7.68
C ILE A 24 1.79 2.67 8.45
N ALA A 25 0.52 2.45 8.79
CA ALA A 25 -0.31 3.42 9.49
C ALA A 25 -0.89 2.75 10.74
N CYS A 26 -0.33 3.08 11.90
CA CYS A 26 -0.69 2.43 13.14
C CYS A 26 -1.89 3.12 13.79
N LYS A 27 -2.86 2.32 14.26
CA LYS A 27 -3.92 2.82 15.13
C LYS A 27 -3.27 3.29 16.42
N ARG A 28 -3.76 4.42 16.92
CA ARG A 28 -3.34 4.93 18.23
C ARG A 28 -3.60 3.93 19.37
N ARG A 29 -4.68 3.14 19.25
CA ARG A 29 -5.10 2.11 20.21
C ARG A 29 -5.45 0.84 19.45
N SER A 30 -4.67 -0.23 19.64
CA SER A 30 -4.77 -1.47 18.86
C SER A 30 -6.06 -2.24 19.12
N GLU A 31 -6.62 -2.09 20.33
CA GLU A 31 -7.83 -2.79 20.76
C GLU A 31 -9.12 -2.24 20.13
N THR A 32 -9.08 -1.02 19.56
CA THR A 32 -10.25 -0.42 18.90
C THR A 32 -10.51 -1.14 17.58
N PRO A 33 -11.69 -1.74 17.35
CA PRO A 33 -12.03 -2.34 16.07
C PRO A 33 -12.03 -1.30 14.95
N ALA A 34 -11.49 -1.66 13.78
CA ALA A 34 -11.48 -0.80 12.60
C ALA A 34 -11.59 -1.62 11.32
N GLN A 35 -12.07 -0.96 10.27
CA GLN A 35 -12.03 -1.44 8.89
C GLN A 35 -11.37 -0.36 8.04
N ALA A 36 -10.42 -0.76 7.20
CA ALA A 36 -9.66 0.15 6.35
C ALA A 36 -9.51 -0.41 4.94
N GLU A 37 -9.24 0.51 4.02
CA GLU A 37 -8.91 0.26 2.62
C GLU A 37 -7.66 1.06 2.27
N SER A 38 -6.95 0.66 1.21
CA SER A 38 -5.73 1.34 0.77
C SER A 38 -5.87 1.80 -0.67
N ASP A 39 -5.61 3.09 -0.88
CA ASP A 39 -5.47 3.69 -2.20
C ASP A 39 -4.05 4.20 -2.39
N TRP A 40 -3.42 3.80 -3.50
CA TRP A 40 -2.12 4.31 -3.92
C TRP A 40 -2.27 5.18 -5.14
N PHE A 41 -1.57 6.31 -5.10
CA PHE A 41 -1.51 7.25 -6.20
C PHE A 41 -0.06 7.51 -6.59
N PHE A 42 0.20 7.67 -7.88
CA PHE A 42 1.52 7.96 -8.42
C PHE A 42 1.47 9.16 -9.35
N ARG A 43 2.58 9.91 -9.36
CA ARG A 43 2.79 11.02 -10.27
C ARG A 43 4.23 10.98 -10.74
N HIS A 44 4.43 10.81 -12.03
CA HIS A 44 5.76 10.93 -12.62
C HIS A 44 6.22 12.39 -12.62
N GLU A 45 7.52 12.61 -12.72
CA GLU A 45 8.09 13.95 -12.77
C GLU A 45 7.54 14.75 -13.95
N GLY A 46 7.11 15.99 -13.70
CA GLY A 46 6.50 16.85 -14.72
C GLY A 46 4.99 16.68 -14.92
N ALA A 47 4.36 15.63 -14.38
CA ALA A 47 2.91 15.47 -14.47
C ALA A 47 2.14 16.47 -13.58
N PRO A 48 0.97 16.95 -14.04
CA PRO A 48 0.18 17.94 -13.30
C PRO A 48 -0.58 17.33 -12.12
N HIS A 49 -0.94 16.04 -12.18
CA HIS A 49 -1.83 15.39 -11.22
C HIS A 49 -1.34 13.99 -10.85
N PHE A 50 -1.80 13.51 -9.69
CA PHE A 50 -1.62 12.14 -9.27
C PHE A 50 -2.69 11.24 -9.91
N GLU A 51 -2.28 10.06 -10.35
CA GLU A 51 -3.16 9.04 -10.90
C GLU A 51 -3.28 7.88 -9.92
N LYS A 52 -4.49 7.33 -9.75
CA LYS A 52 -4.71 6.17 -8.88
C LYS A 52 -4.14 4.92 -9.56
N ILE A 53 -3.23 4.23 -8.86
CA ILE A 53 -2.50 3.07 -9.40
C ILE A 53 -2.83 1.76 -8.69
N LEU A 54 -3.40 1.80 -7.49
CA LEU A 54 -3.83 0.62 -6.77
C LEU A 54 -4.97 0.96 -5.81
N HIS A 55 -5.96 0.07 -5.74
CA HIS A 55 -6.94 -0.02 -4.66
C HIS A 55 -6.84 -1.40 -4.03
N TYR A 56 -6.89 -1.49 -2.71
CA TYR A 56 -7.04 -2.74 -1.96
C TYR A 56 -8.14 -2.60 -0.91
N SER A 57 -9.07 -3.54 -0.94
CA SER A 57 -10.08 -3.73 0.11
C SER A 57 -10.03 -5.17 0.61
N SER A 58 -10.06 -5.33 1.93
CA SER A 58 -10.08 -6.64 2.60
C SER A 58 -11.33 -7.48 2.29
N GLU A 59 -12.42 -6.85 1.83
CA GLU A 59 -13.67 -7.55 1.50
C GLU A 59 -13.56 -8.30 0.17
N GLU A 60 -12.84 -7.72 -0.79
CA GLU A 60 -12.63 -8.31 -2.10
C GLU A 60 -11.44 -9.28 -2.11
N ASP A 61 -10.54 -9.17 -1.12
CA ASP A 61 -9.20 -9.79 -1.06
C ASP A 61 -8.45 -9.70 -2.40
N GLN A 62 -8.73 -8.63 -3.14
CA GLN A 62 -8.21 -8.34 -4.46
C GLN A 62 -7.62 -6.94 -4.46
N TRP A 63 -6.64 -6.75 -5.34
CA TRP A 63 -6.13 -5.44 -5.67
C TRP A 63 -6.13 -5.31 -7.19
N VAL A 64 -6.30 -4.10 -7.69
CA VAL A 64 -6.26 -3.79 -9.12
C VAL A 64 -5.19 -2.74 -9.37
N ALA A 65 -4.19 -3.07 -10.19
CA ALA A 65 -3.25 -2.10 -10.75
C ALA A 65 -3.46 -1.97 -12.27
N PRO A 66 -4.13 -0.90 -12.74
CA PRO A 66 -4.41 -0.73 -14.15
C PRO A 66 -3.20 -0.16 -14.92
N GLY A 67 -3.30 -0.19 -16.25
CA GLY A 67 -2.41 0.52 -17.16
C GLY A 67 -0.95 0.03 -17.09
N PRO A 68 0.04 0.93 -17.02
CA PRO A 68 1.46 0.57 -17.07
C PRO A 68 1.94 -0.20 -15.81
N PHE A 69 1.11 -0.25 -14.76
CA PHE A 69 1.41 -0.95 -13.52
C PHE A 69 0.84 -2.37 -13.46
N LYS A 70 0.13 -2.80 -14.51
CA LYS A 70 -0.36 -4.16 -14.65
C LYS A 70 0.82 -5.14 -14.65
N ASP A 71 0.69 -6.22 -13.90
CA ASP A 71 1.69 -7.30 -13.79
C ASP A 71 3.07 -6.89 -13.20
N VAL A 72 3.20 -5.65 -12.68
CA VAL A 72 4.43 -5.15 -12.03
C VAL A 72 4.24 -4.66 -10.60
N LEU A 73 3.02 -4.30 -10.20
CA LEU A 73 2.67 -4.03 -8.80
C LEU A 73 2.09 -5.28 -8.16
N TRP A 74 2.37 -5.48 -6.87
CA TRP A 74 1.76 -6.54 -6.06
C TRP A 74 1.50 -6.02 -4.64
N TRP A 75 0.33 -6.36 -4.08
CA TRP A 75 0.03 -6.08 -2.68
C TRP A 75 0.94 -6.89 -1.74
N ASN A 76 1.66 -6.23 -0.85
CA ASN A 76 2.51 -6.86 0.18
C ASN A 76 2.27 -6.24 1.57
N GLY A 77 1.01 -5.91 1.85
CA GLY A 77 0.57 -5.47 3.18
C GLY A 77 -0.24 -6.55 3.89
N SER A 78 -0.97 -6.12 4.91
CA SER A 78 -1.88 -6.97 5.70
C SER A 78 -2.93 -7.67 4.81
N ARG A 79 -3.18 -8.96 5.09
CA ARG A 79 -4.14 -9.83 4.37
C ARG A 79 -4.94 -10.65 5.37
N GLY A 80 -6.17 -11.04 4.99
CA GLY A 80 -7.04 -11.86 5.85
C GLY A 80 -7.58 -11.12 7.10
N THR A 81 -7.47 -9.80 7.12
CA THR A 81 -8.02 -8.93 8.17
C THR A 81 -8.60 -7.67 7.52
N ARG A 82 -9.66 -7.12 8.12
CA ARG A 82 -10.22 -5.81 7.74
C ARG A 82 -9.46 -4.63 8.37
N ASP A 83 -8.67 -4.93 9.39
CA ASP A 83 -7.86 -3.99 10.13
C ASP A 83 -6.48 -3.90 9.46
N LEU A 84 -6.38 -3.07 8.43
CA LEU A 84 -5.15 -2.90 7.66
C LEU A 84 -4.19 -2.00 8.45
N GLN A 85 -3.12 -2.61 8.98
CA GLN A 85 -2.05 -1.94 9.73
C GLN A 85 -0.70 -2.54 9.36
#